data_AF-A0AAD9A7M3-F1
#
_entry.id   AF-A0AAD9A7M3-F1
#
_cell.length_a   1.000
_cell.length_b   1.000
_cell.length_c   1.000
_cell.angle_alpha   90.00
_cell.angle_beta   90.00
_cell.angle_gamma   90.00
#
_symmetry.space_group_name_H-M   'P 1'
#
loop_
_entity.id
_entity.type
_entity.pdbx_description
1 polymer ?
#
loop_
_entity_poly.entity_id
_entity_poly.type
_entity_poly.pdbx_seq_one_letter_code
_entity_poly.pdbx_strand_id
1 'polypeptide(L)'
;MADSPESPGIPRSDSASPTPATIPDRSASPEIPLTMSASAILTAQPRDVASALASAGEYASEKVVVKFKPVGNAPALAMAVAKISSTQTFSTVIWYLRKRLKLRDAENIFCYVNDSFAPSLDEIVGNLHNCFKDSTGQLVISYAMNPAFG
;
A
#
# COMPACT_ATOMS: atom_id res chain seq x y z
N MET A 1 39.82 -17.11 69.41
CA MET A 1 39.41 -16.86 68.02
C MET A 1 40.71 -16.91 67.21
N ALA A 2 41.18 -18.06 66.68
CA ALA A 2 40.47 -19.19 66.05
C ALA A 2 39.56 -18.69 64.92
N ASP A 3 39.66 -19.13 63.65
CA ASP A 3 40.58 -20.10 63.01
C ASP A 3 40.69 -19.77 61.50
N SER A 4 41.65 -20.36 60.76
CA SER A 4 41.69 -20.30 59.26
C SER A 4 41.09 -21.61 58.67
N PRO A 5 41.02 -21.88 57.34
CA PRO A 5 41.12 -21.06 56.12
C PRO A 5 39.90 -21.30 55.16
N GLU A 6 40.04 -20.94 53.87
CA GLU A 6 39.73 -21.77 52.67
C GLU A 6 39.10 -21.00 51.49
N SER A 7 39.64 -21.23 50.28
CA SER A 7 39.06 -20.89 48.97
C SER A 7 38.97 -22.18 48.15
N PRO A 8 37.93 -22.35 47.33
CA PRO A 8 38.21 -22.29 45.89
C PRO A 8 37.10 -21.66 45.03
N GLY A 9 37.49 -21.08 43.88
CA GLY A 9 36.55 -20.53 42.90
C GLY A 9 35.89 -21.58 42.00
N ILE A 10 34.70 -21.26 41.49
CA ILE A 10 33.98 -22.04 40.47
C ILE A 10 33.39 -21.06 39.44
N PRO A 11 33.75 -21.14 38.14
CA PRO A 11 33.06 -20.41 37.08
C PRO A 11 31.82 -21.19 36.61
N ARG A 12 30.71 -20.49 36.31
CA ARG A 12 29.56 -21.05 35.57
C ARG A 12 28.98 -20.01 34.63
N SER A 13 28.92 -20.34 33.34
CA SER A 13 28.33 -19.50 32.29
C SER A 13 26.81 -19.66 32.19
N ASP A 14 26.20 -18.64 31.58
CA ASP A 14 24.93 -18.63 30.83
C ASP A 14 23.64 -19.08 31.51
N SER A 15 22.68 -18.14 31.64
CA SER A 15 21.26 -18.48 31.54
C SER A 15 20.34 -17.31 31.13
N ALA A 16 19.55 -17.58 30.09
CA ALA A 16 18.18 -17.11 29.82
C ALA A 16 17.87 -15.60 29.68
N SER A 17 17.51 -15.22 28.44
CA SER A 17 16.66 -14.05 28.14
C SER A 17 15.19 -14.32 28.50
N PRO A 18 14.42 -13.34 29.03
CA PRO A 18 13.01 -13.52 29.33
C PRO A 18 12.08 -13.18 28.15
N THR A 19 11.02 -13.96 27.99
CA THR A 19 9.83 -13.64 27.17
C THR A 19 8.69 -13.06 28.02
N PRO A 20 7.77 -12.29 27.42
CA PRO A 20 6.38 -12.32 27.87
C PRO A 20 5.34 -12.44 26.73
N ALA A 21 4.13 -12.86 27.10
CA ALA A 21 2.94 -13.00 26.23
C ALA A 21 1.70 -12.49 27.02
N THR A 22 0.48 -12.33 26.49
CA THR A 22 -0.16 -12.90 25.28
C THR A 22 -1.18 -11.90 24.71
N ILE A 23 -1.43 -11.91 23.40
CA ILE A 23 -2.64 -11.29 22.80
C ILE A 23 -3.52 -12.40 22.19
N PRO A 24 -4.77 -12.61 22.65
CA PRO A 24 -5.66 -13.64 22.12
C PRO A 24 -6.23 -13.32 20.72
N ASP A 25 -6.60 -14.40 20.03
CA ASP A 25 -7.04 -14.47 18.62
C ASP A 25 -8.21 -13.55 18.23
N ARG A 26 -8.11 -12.96 17.03
CA ARG A 26 -9.28 -12.90 16.15
C ARG A 26 -8.89 -13.09 14.68
N SER A 27 -9.17 -14.29 14.18
CA SER A 27 -9.33 -14.60 12.76
C SER A 27 -8.09 -14.34 11.93
N ALA A 28 -7.09 -15.21 12.10
CA ALA A 28 -6.09 -15.46 11.08
C ALA A 28 -6.76 -15.55 9.70
N SER A 29 -6.30 -14.72 8.76
CA SER A 29 -6.24 -15.10 7.35
C SER A 29 -5.68 -16.53 7.27
N PRO A 30 -6.04 -17.34 6.27
CA PRO A 30 -5.25 -18.53 5.99
C PRO A 30 -3.84 -18.07 5.61
N GLU A 31 -2.94 -18.02 6.59
CA GLU A 31 -1.52 -18.23 6.39
C GLU A 31 -1.42 -19.63 5.81
N ILE A 32 -1.59 -19.74 4.49
CA ILE A 32 -1.22 -20.91 3.72
C ILE A 32 0.27 -21.06 4.01
N PRO A 33 0.69 -22.00 4.88
CA PRO A 33 2.09 -22.10 5.19
C PRO A 33 2.72 -22.54 3.87
N LEU A 34 3.74 -21.82 3.41
CA LEU A 34 4.50 -22.13 2.19
C LEU A 34 5.36 -23.38 2.43
N THR A 35 4.70 -24.47 2.80
CA THR A 35 5.23 -25.81 2.90
C THR A 35 5.68 -26.25 1.52
N MET A 36 6.73 -27.07 1.46
CA MET A 36 7.19 -27.63 0.20
C MET A 36 6.10 -28.47 -0.51
N SER A 37 5.11 -28.95 0.24
CA SER A 37 3.89 -29.60 -0.27
C SER A 37 3.00 -28.64 -1.09
N ALA A 38 2.87 -27.37 -0.68
CA ALA A 38 2.13 -26.36 -1.46
C ALA A 38 2.81 -26.08 -2.81
N SER A 39 4.16 -26.03 -2.82
CA SER A 39 4.95 -25.90 -4.05
C SER A 39 4.73 -27.05 -5.04
N ALA A 40 4.55 -28.28 -4.53
CA ALA A 40 4.23 -29.44 -5.38
C ALA A 40 2.83 -29.32 -6.02
N ILE A 41 1.84 -28.81 -5.29
CA ILE A 41 0.48 -28.58 -5.82
C ILE A 41 0.48 -27.46 -6.87
N LEU A 42 1.20 -26.36 -6.64
CA LEU A 42 1.38 -25.28 -7.62
C LEU A 42 2.09 -25.75 -8.89
N THR A 43 3.11 -26.62 -8.75
CA THR A 43 3.87 -27.16 -9.89
C THR A 43 3.05 -28.16 -10.73
N ALA A 44 2.06 -28.83 -10.12
CA ALA A 44 1.16 -29.76 -10.80
C ALA A 44 -0.07 -29.08 -11.46
N GLN A 45 -0.22 -27.76 -11.30
CA GLN A 45 -1.41 -27.03 -11.73
C GLN A 45 -1.40 -26.77 -13.25
N PRO A 46 -2.54 -26.88 -13.98
CA PRO A 46 -2.56 -26.78 -15.44
C PRO A 46 -2.13 -25.40 -15.95
N ARG A 47 -1.65 -25.37 -17.21
CA ARG A 47 -1.10 -24.19 -17.89
C ARG A 47 -1.99 -22.95 -17.84
N ASP A 48 -3.32 -23.11 -17.81
CA ASP A 48 -4.26 -21.99 -17.66
C ASP A 48 -4.02 -21.16 -16.41
N VAL A 49 -3.63 -21.77 -15.29
CA VAL A 49 -3.40 -21.03 -14.04
C VAL A 49 -2.07 -20.27 -14.08
N ALA A 50 -1.03 -20.86 -14.69
CA ALA A 50 0.22 -20.16 -14.95
C ALA A 50 0.04 -18.99 -15.94
N SER A 51 -0.81 -19.16 -16.96
CA SER A 51 -1.17 -18.09 -17.90
C SER A 51 -1.99 -16.98 -17.23
N ALA A 52 -2.98 -17.34 -16.41
CA ALA A 52 -3.79 -16.38 -15.66
C ALA A 52 -2.95 -15.59 -14.65
N LEU A 53 -1.96 -16.23 -14.02
CA LEU A 53 -1.00 -15.56 -13.12
C LEU A 53 -0.01 -14.67 -13.89
N ALA A 54 0.43 -15.08 -15.09
CA ALA A 54 1.29 -14.23 -15.94
C ALA A 54 0.56 -12.96 -16.40
N SER A 55 -0.75 -13.04 -16.66
CA SER A 55 -1.61 -11.88 -16.94
C SER A 55 -2.07 -11.13 -15.67
N ALA A 56 -1.84 -11.67 -14.46
CA ALA A 56 -2.22 -11.02 -13.21
C ALA A 56 -1.23 -9.89 -12.87
N GLY A 57 -1.59 -8.67 -13.27
CA GLY A 57 -0.72 -7.48 -13.23
C GLY A 57 -0.63 -6.77 -14.58
N GLU A 58 -1.14 -7.40 -15.65
CA GLU A 58 -1.24 -6.77 -16.97
C GLU A 58 -2.50 -5.90 -17.05
N TYR A 59 -2.31 -4.59 -17.10
CA TYR A 59 -3.41 -3.64 -17.19
C TYR A 59 -3.97 -3.62 -18.61
N ALA A 60 -5.30 -3.75 -18.75
CA ALA A 60 -6.01 -3.70 -20.04
C ALA A 60 -5.75 -2.42 -20.87
N SER A 61 -5.17 -1.39 -20.25
CA SER A 61 -4.58 -0.24 -20.93
C SER A 61 -3.25 0.15 -20.31
N GLU A 62 -2.23 0.39 -21.15
CA GLU A 62 -0.96 1.01 -20.75
C GLU A 62 -1.17 2.40 -20.11
N LYS A 63 -2.24 3.12 -20.51
CA LYS A 63 -2.56 4.46 -20.01
C LYS A 63 -4.03 4.58 -19.62
N VAL A 64 -4.28 4.90 -18.36
CA VAL A 64 -5.61 5.09 -17.77
C VAL A 64 -6.04 6.56 -17.82
N VAL A 65 -7.35 6.79 -17.93
CA VAL A 65 -7.94 8.13 -17.98
C VAL A 65 -8.32 8.56 -16.57
N VAL A 66 -7.78 9.70 -16.13
CA VAL A 66 -7.95 10.25 -14.78
C VAL A 66 -8.59 11.63 -14.90
N LYS A 67 -9.67 11.86 -14.16
CA LYS A 67 -10.43 13.12 -14.10
C LYS A 67 -10.25 13.77 -12.74
N PHE A 68 -9.61 14.93 -12.72
CA PHE A 68 -9.42 15.75 -11.54
C PHE A 68 -10.63 16.67 -11.31
N LYS A 69 -11.16 16.65 -10.09
CA LYS A 69 -12.30 17.46 -9.64
C LYS A 69 -11.88 18.37 -8.48
N PRO A 70 -11.91 19.70 -8.60
CA PRO A 70 -11.70 20.58 -7.45
C PRO A 70 -12.86 20.42 -6.45
N VAL A 71 -12.54 20.41 -5.16
CA VAL A 71 -13.50 20.39 -4.05
C VAL A 71 -13.22 21.54 -3.09
N GLY A 72 -14.29 22.19 -2.62
CA GLY A 72 -14.21 23.37 -1.76
C GLY A 72 -13.53 24.54 -2.47
N ASN A 73 -12.55 25.15 -1.81
CA ASN A 73 -11.83 26.33 -2.31
C ASN A 73 -10.54 25.98 -3.09
N ALA A 74 -10.46 24.78 -3.68
CA ALA A 74 -9.29 24.37 -4.47
C ALA A 74 -9.30 25.02 -5.87
N PRO A 75 -8.16 25.53 -6.39
CA PRO A 75 -8.11 26.13 -7.72
C PRO A 75 -8.45 25.12 -8.83
N ALA A 76 -9.25 25.52 -9.80
CA ALA A 76 -9.63 24.68 -10.92
C ALA A 76 -8.47 24.48 -11.91
N LEU A 77 -8.28 23.25 -12.40
CA LEU A 77 -7.32 22.92 -13.44
C LEU A 77 -7.84 23.31 -14.83
N ALA A 78 -6.98 23.89 -15.67
CA ALA A 78 -7.28 24.17 -17.07
C ALA A 78 -7.56 22.90 -17.91
N MET A 79 -6.98 21.76 -17.53
CA MET A 79 -7.31 20.46 -18.09
C MET A 79 -7.70 19.52 -16.95
N ALA A 80 -9.01 19.30 -16.80
CA ALA A 80 -9.56 18.40 -15.78
C ALA A 80 -9.31 16.92 -16.08
N VAL A 81 -8.95 16.53 -17.31
CA VAL A 81 -8.72 15.13 -17.69
C VAL A 81 -7.28 14.94 -18.17
N ALA A 82 -6.60 13.92 -17.64
CA ALA A 82 -5.25 13.52 -18.03
C ALA A 82 -5.19 12.01 -18.31
N LYS A 83 -4.19 11.59 -19.10
CA LYS A 83 -3.82 10.19 -19.27
C LYS A 83 -2.54 9.92 -18.48
N ILE A 84 -2.57 8.91 -17.62
CA ILE A 84 -1.45 8.53 -16.74
C ILE A 84 -1.10 7.06 -17.05
N SER A 85 0.19 6.70 -17.04
CA SER A 85 0.58 5.29 -17.19
C SER A 85 0.00 4.46 -16.05
N SER A 86 -0.59 3.30 -16.38
CA SER A 86 -1.23 2.41 -15.40
C SER A 86 -0.26 1.88 -14.35
N THR A 87 1.03 1.79 -14.69
CA THR A 87 2.11 1.36 -13.81
C THR A 87 2.59 2.40 -12.79
N GLN A 88 2.13 3.66 -12.86
CA GLN A 88 2.58 4.69 -11.91
C GLN A 88 1.88 4.55 -10.55
N THR A 89 2.56 5.01 -9.51
CA THR A 89 2.05 5.21 -8.15
C THR A 89 1.20 6.47 -8.01
N PHE A 90 0.31 6.49 -7.02
CA PHE A 90 -0.54 7.63 -6.69
C PHE A 90 0.25 8.88 -6.26
N SER A 91 1.42 8.70 -5.65
CA SER A 91 2.39 9.79 -5.38
C SER A 91 2.77 10.58 -6.64
N THR A 92 2.89 9.93 -7.80
CA THR A 92 3.11 10.62 -9.09
C THR A 92 1.96 11.56 -9.44
N VAL A 93 0.72 11.16 -9.12
CA VAL A 93 -0.50 11.92 -9.39
C VAL A 93 -0.58 13.17 -8.52
N ILE A 94 -0.22 13.06 -7.24
CA ILE A 94 -0.14 14.21 -6.32
C ILE A 94 0.98 15.17 -6.75
N TRP A 95 2.14 14.66 -7.17
CA TRP A 95 3.22 15.51 -7.71
C TRP A 95 2.78 16.26 -8.99
N TYR A 96 2.07 15.57 -9.90
CA TYR A 96 1.48 16.18 -11.09
C TYR A 96 0.49 17.31 -10.71
N LEU A 97 -0.40 17.06 -9.74
CA LEU A 97 -1.35 18.06 -9.24
C LEU A 97 -0.64 19.29 -8.68
N ARG A 98 0.34 19.11 -7.78
CA ARG A 98 1.16 20.21 -7.22
C ARG A 98 1.80 21.04 -8.33
N LYS A 99 2.42 20.38 -9.32
CA LYS A 99 3.08 21.04 -10.46
C LYS A 99 2.10 21.80 -11.37
N ARG A 100 0.88 21.29 -11.58
CA ARG A 100 -0.14 21.94 -12.41
C ARG A 100 -0.83 23.12 -11.71
N LEU A 101 -1.08 22.99 -10.40
CA LEU A 101 -1.69 24.03 -9.57
C LEU A 101 -0.67 25.09 -9.11
N LYS A 102 0.64 24.87 -9.34
CA LYS A 102 1.76 25.72 -8.87
C LYS A 102 1.78 25.90 -7.35
N LEU A 103 1.41 24.84 -6.62
CA LEU A 103 1.43 24.83 -5.16
C LEU A 103 2.88 24.91 -4.65
N ARG A 104 3.06 25.58 -3.52
CA ARG A 104 4.33 25.60 -2.78
C ARG A 104 4.48 24.32 -1.96
N ASP A 105 5.71 23.96 -1.60
CA ASP A 105 5.98 22.72 -0.86
C ASP A 105 5.32 22.67 0.53
N ALA A 106 5.06 23.85 1.12
CA ALA A 106 4.35 24.02 2.39
C ALA A 106 2.80 23.95 2.29
N GLU A 107 2.24 23.80 1.08
CA GLU A 107 0.79 23.76 0.87
C GLU A 107 0.29 22.31 0.86
N ASN A 108 -0.73 22.04 1.68
CA ASN A 108 -1.35 20.74 1.81
C ASN A 108 -2.32 20.49 0.65
N ILE A 109 -2.35 19.26 0.16
CA ILE A 109 -3.33 18.81 -0.83
C ILE A 109 -3.85 17.44 -0.41
N PHE A 110 -5.16 17.34 -0.24
CA PHE A 110 -5.88 16.12 0.08
C PHE A 110 -6.53 15.61 -1.20
N CYS A 111 -6.33 14.33 -1.50
CA CYS A 111 -6.85 13.69 -2.72
C CYS A 111 -7.71 12.49 -2.33
N TYR A 112 -8.91 12.42 -2.91
CA TYR A 112 -9.89 11.38 -2.66
C TYR A 112 -10.32 10.75 -3.98
N VAL A 113 -10.41 9.43 -4.05
CA VAL A 113 -11.00 8.71 -5.19
C VAL A 113 -12.52 8.73 -5.04
N ASN A 114 -13.21 9.15 -6.10
CA ASN A 114 -14.68 9.21 -6.21
C ASN A 114 -15.38 9.87 -4.99
N ASP A 115 -14.79 10.95 -4.44
CA ASP A 115 -15.28 11.64 -3.23
C ASP A 115 -15.44 10.75 -1.97
N SER A 116 -14.83 9.56 -1.92
CA SER A 116 -15.11 8.54 -0.89
C SER A 116 -13.91 8.23 0.03
N PHE A 117 -12.73 7.99 -0.51
CA PHE A 117 -11.57 7.56 0.28
C PHE A 117 -10.26 8.14 -0.25
N ALA A 118 -9.27 8.31 0.63
CA ALA A 118 -7.92 8.72 0.27
C ALA A 118 -7.04 7.47 0.06
N PRO A 119 -6.52 7.19 -1.15
CA PRO A 119 -5.64 6.06 -1.39
C PRO A 119 -4.22 6.31 -0.86
N SER A 120 -3.49 5.24 -0.58
CA SER A 120 -2.07 5.28 -0.22
C SER A 120 -1.20 5.84 -1.35
N LEU A 121 -0.09 6.49 -0.99
CA LEU A 121 0.85 7.10 -1.94
C LEU A 121 1.54 6.09 -2.86
N ASP A 122 1.65 4.85 -2.41
CA ASP A 122 2.28 3.73 -3.11
C ASP A 122 1.29 2.90 -3.95
N GLU A 123 -0.01 3.21 -3.87
CA GLU A 123 -1.05 2.50 -4.62
C GLU A 123 -0.90 2.75 -6.12
N ILE A 124 -1.13 1.71 -6.93
CA ILE A 124 -0.92 1.78 -8.38
C ILE A 124 -2.17 2.33 -9.08
N VAL A 125 -2.00 3.34 -9.93
CA VAL A 125 -3.13 4.05 -10.57
C VAL A 125 -3.92 3.12 -11.50
N GLY A 126 -3.29 2.10 -12.08
CA GLY A 126 -3.95 1.02 -12.83
C GLY A 126 -4.91 0.19 -12.00
N ASN A 127 -4.54 -0.17 -10.76
CA ASN A 127 -5.44 -0.86 -9.82
C ASN A 127 -6.64 0.02 -9.48
N LEU A 128 -6.38 1.28 -9.12
CA LEU A 128 -7.43 2.24 -8.79
C LEU A 128 -8.40 2.45 -9.94
N HIS A 129 -7.92 2.54 -11.18
CA HIS A 129 -8.78 2.66 -12.35
C HIS A 129 -9.60 1.39 -12.60
N ASN A 130 -9.01 0.20 -12.49
CA ASN A 130 -9.75 -1.05 -12.67
C ASN A 130 -10.88 -1.23 -11.64
N CYS A 131 -10.63 -0.89 -10.38
CA CYS A 131 -11.60 -1.05 -9.28
C CYS A 131 -12.61 0.10 -9.16
N PHE A 132 -12.21 1.34 -9.48
CA PHE A 132 -12.98 2.55 -9.16
C PHE A 132 -13.22 3.50 -10.33
N LYS A 133 -13.06 3.07 -11.59
CA LYS A 133 -13.54 3.85 -12.74
C LYS A 133 -15.06 4.05 -12.70
N ASP A 134 -15.49 5.26 -13.05
CA ASP A 134 -16.88 5.60 -13.33
C ASP A 134 -17.38 4.84 -14.58
N SER A 135 -18.70 4.80 -14.75
CA SER A 135 -19.44 4.39 -15.94
C SER A 135 -18.85 4.89 -17.27
N THR A 136 -18.23 6.08 -17.28
CA THR A 136 -17.56 6.66 -18.46
C THR A 136 -16.14 6.14 -18.69
N GLY A 137 -15.67 5.15 -17.92
CA GLY A 137 -14.31 4.60 -17.98
C GLY A 137 -13.21 5.50 -17.44
N GLN A 138 -13.54 6.44 -16.53
CA GLN A 138 -12.60 7.43 -15.98
C GLN A 138 -12.45 7.26 -14.47
N LEU A 139 -11.22 7.34 -13.94
CA LEU A 139 -10.98 7.40 -12.49
C LEU A 139 -11.15 8.85 -12.02
N VAL A 140 -12.09 9.13 -11.12
CA VAL A 140 -12.30 10.49 -10.60
C VAL A 140 -11.46 10.70 -9.34
N ILE A 141 -10.62 11.74 -9.36
CA ILE A 141 -9.81 12.17 -8.22
C ILE A 141 -10.25 13.57 -7.81
N SER A 142 -10.92 13.64 -6.67
CA SER A 142 -11.32 14.88 -6.02
C SER A 142 -10.17 15.43 -5.20
N TYR A 143 -9.83 16.72 -5.36
CA TYR A 143 -8.72 17.36 -4.64
C TYR A 143 -9.17 18.61 -3.88
N ALA A 144 -8.65 18.77 -2.66
CA ALA A 144 -8.96 19.87 -1.75
C ALA A 144 -7.69 20.37 -1.02
N MET A 145 -7.67 21.65 -0.62
CA MET A 145 -6.57 22.24 0.17
C MET A 145 -6.72 22.00 1.68
N ASN A 146 -7.94 21.72 2.11
CA ASN A 146 -8.32 21.38 3.47
C ASN A 146 -8.93 19.98 3.46
N PRO A 147 -8.83 19.20 4.55
CA PRO A 147 -9.53 17.92 4.63
C PRO A 147 -11.04 18.16 4.48
N ALA A 148 -11.66 17.49 3.51
CA ALA A 148 -13.09 17.67 3.18
C ALA A 148 -13.98 16.68 3.95
N PHE A 149 -13.39 15.59 4.43
CA PHE A 149 -14.01 14.52 5.20
C PHE A 149 -13.05 14.23 6.37
N GLY A 150 -13.60 14.09 7.59
CA GLY A 150 -12.86 13.94 8.83
C GLY A 150 -13.27 12.70 9.61
#